data_AF-A0A8T6SCT7-F1
#
_entry.id   AF-A0A8T6SCT7-F1
#
_cell.length_a   1.000
_cell.length_b   1.000
_cell.length_c   1.000
_cell.angle_alpha   90.00
_cell.angle_beta   90.00
_cell.angle_gamma   90.00
#
_symmetry.space_group_name_H-M   'P 1'
#
loop_
_entity.id
_entity.type
_entity.pdbx_description
1 polymer ?
#
loop_
_entity_poly.entity_id
_entity_poly.type
_entity_poly.pdbx_seq_one_letter_code
_entity_poly.pdbx_strand_id
1 'polypeptide(L)' 'MKKLLIFIIMISMAIPTASAEVTILNDKKYVGDDDSVHIVGEIQNNLDVPLRQIQVFVTLYDANNKIIST' A
#
# COMPACT_ATOMS: atom_id res chain seq x y z
N MET A 1 19.54 34.81 16.68
CA MET A 1 18.47 33.81 16.92
C MET A 1 17.37 33.82 15.85
N LYS A 2 16.82 34.98 15.46
CA LYS A 2 15.71 35.08 14.47
C LYS A 2 16.04 34.53 13.06
N LYS A 3 17.28 34.69 12.58
CA LYS A 3 17.75 34.14 11.29
C LYS A 3 17.83 32.61 11.29
N LEU A 4 18.21 32.02 12.42
CA LEU A 4 18.27 30.56 12.60
C LEU A 4 16.86 29.95 12.58
N LEU A 5 15.89 30.64 13.21
CA LEU A 5 14.49 30.21 13.20
C LEU A 5 13.89 30.20 11.78
N ILE A 6 14.17 31.24 10.99
CA ILE A 6 13.74 31.32 9.57
C ILE A 6 14.36 30.18 8.74
N PHE A 7 15.64 29.87 9.01
CA PHE A 7 16.35 28.81 8.30
C PHE A 7 15.76 27.41 8.61
N ILE A 8 15.38 27.17 9.86
CA ILE A 8 14.73 25.91 10.29
C ILE A 8 13.35 25.74 9.64
N ILE A 9 12.56 26.82 9.54
CA ILE A 9 11.25 26.79 8.87
C ILE A 9 11.41 26.44 7.38
N MET A 10 12.37 27.06 6.69
CA MET A 10 12.65 26.75 5.28
C MET A 10 13.09 25.30 5.08
N ILE A 11 13.91 24.75 6.00
CA ILE A 11 14.33 23.34 5.98
C ILE A 11 13.14 22.39 6.19
N SER A 12 12.21 22.72 7.10
CA SER A 12 11.04 21.87 7.33
C SER A 12 10.11 21.77 6.11
N MET A 13 10.05 22.80 5.26
CA MET A 13 9.26 22.79 4.03
C MET A 13 9.93 22.03 2.87
N ALA A 14 11.23 21.74 2.98
CA ALA A 14 12.01 21.05 1.97
C ALA A 14 12.05 19.52 2.16
N ILE A 15 11.37 18.98 3.18
CA ILE A 15 11.27 17.53 3.38
C ILE A 15 10.20 17.01 2.42
N PRO A 16 10.55 16.30 1.33
CA PRO A 16 9.54 15.70 0.48
C PRO A 16 8.75 14.69 1.31
N THR A 17 7.42 14.84 1.35
CA THR A 17 6.54 13.81 1.85
C THR A 17 6.55 12.67 0.83
N ALA A 18 7.46 11.71 1.00
CA ALA A 18 7.46 10.49 0.21
C ALA A 18 6.26 9.63 0.62
N SER A 19 5.11 9.86 -0.01
CA SER A 19 4.00 8.92 0.03
C SER A 19 4.34 7.76 -0.90
N ALA A 20 4.43 6.54 -0.38
CA ALA A 20 4.51 5.35 -1.23
C ALA A 20 3.16 5.17 -1.92
N GLU A 21 3.01 5.72 -3.12
CA GLU A 21 1.77 5.70 -3.89
C GLU A 21 1.62 4.38 -4.64
N VAL A 22 1.36 3.30 -3.91
CA VAL A 22 1.05 1.98 -4.46
C VAL A 22 -0.45 1.75 -4.40
N THR A 23 -1.06 1.36 -5.53
CA THR A 23 -2.52 1.20 -5.63
C THR A 23 -2.86 -0.24 -6.00
N ILE A 24 -3.82 -0.84 -5.28
CA ILE A 24 -4.47 -2.09 -5.69
C ILE A 24 -5.53 -1.71 -6.72
N LEU A 25 -5.37 -2.14 -7.97
CA LEU A 25 -6.30 -1.86 -9.05
C LEU A 25 -7.53 -2.76 -9.00
N ASN A 26 -7.33 -4.01 -8.58
CA ASN A 26 -8.41 -4.96 -8.34
C ASN A 26 -7.95 -6.07 -7.40
N ASP A 27 -8.95 -6.67 -6.75
CA ASP A 27 -8.86 -7.95 -6.09
C ASP A 27 -10.06 -8.79 -6.55
N LYS A 28 -9.78 -9.98 -7.07
CA LYS A 28 -10.76 -10.94 -7.54
C LYS A 28 -10.57 -12.23 -6.77
N LYS A 29 -11.69 -12.86 -6.41
CA LYS A 29 -11.70 -14.19 -5.80
C LYS A 29 -12.48 -15.16 -6.67
N TYR A 30 -12.01 -16.39 -6.75
CA TYR A 30 -12.73 -17.50 -7.37
C TYR A 30 -12.30 -18.83 -6.74
N VAL A 31 -13.11 -19.87 -6.96
CA VAL A 31 -12.75 -21.24 -6.60
C VAL A 31 -12.21 -21.92 -7.86
N GLY A 32 -11.01 -22.48 -7.76
CA GLY A 32 -10.37 -23.17 -8.88
C GLY A 32 -10.89 -24.60 -9.04
N ASP A 33 -10.48 -25.26 -10.13
CA ASP A 33 -10.78 -26.68 -10.38
C ASP A 33 -10.10 -27.62 -9.35
N ASP A 34 -9.21 -27.07 -8.51
CA ASP A 34 -8.54 -27.71 -7.39
C ASP A 34 -9.31 -27.55 -6.06
N ASP A 35 -10.57 -27.09 -6.11
CA ASP A 35 -11.42 -26.75 -4.96
C ASP A 35 -10.80 -25.72 -3.99
N SER A 36 -9.72 -25.03 -4.39
CA SER A 36 -9.05 -24.03 -3.58
C SER A 36 -9.55 -22.62 -3.88
N VAL A 37 -9.51 -21.74 -2.86
CA VAL A 37 -9.83 -20.32 -3.04
C VAL A 37 -8.59 -19.59 -3.58
N HIS A 38 -8.72 -19.00 -4.75
CA HIS A 38 -7.69 -18.18 -5.39
C HIS A 38 -8.03 -16.72 -5.26
N ILE A 39 -7.03 -15.89 -4.95
CA ILE A 39 -7.15 -14.44 -4.82
C ILE A 39 -6.11 -13.83 -5.74
N VAL A 40 -6.58 -13.07 -6.72
CA VAL A 40 -5.75 -12.50 -7.78
C VAL A 40 -6.04 -11.02 -7.87
N GLY A 41 -5.00 -10.21 -8.00
CA GLY A 41 -5.12 -8.78 -8.11
C GLY A 41 -3.96 -8.15 -8.85
N GLU A 42 -4.14 -6.90 -9.24
CA GLU A 42 -3.12 -6.09 -9.90
C GLU A 42 -2.72 -4.94 -9.00
N ILE A 43 -1.42 -4.69 -8.90
CA ILE A 43 -0.84 -3.60 -8.10
C ILE A 43 -0.11 -2.66 -9.05
N GLN A 44 -0.44 -1.36 -8.97
CA GLN A 44 0.23 -0.32 -9.73
C GLN A 44 1.24 0.43 -8.86
N ASN A 45 2.47 0.52 -9.35
CA ASN A 45 3.49 1.42 -8.81
C ASN A 45 3.29 2.80 -9.43
N ASN A 46 2.80 3.79 -8.67
CA ASN A 46 2.67 5.17 -9.15
C ASN A 46 3.89 6.04 -8.85
N LEU A 47 4.99 5.44 -8.37
CA LEU A 47 6.23 6.18 -8.14
C LEU A 47 6.98 6.40 -9.45
N ASP A 48 7.69 7.53 -9.53
CA ASP A 48 8.63 7.81 -10.62
C ASP A 48 9.91 6.93 -10.57
N VAL A 49 9.98 6.00 -9.62
CA VAL A 49 11.10 5.08 -9.41
C VAL A 49 10.63 3.63 -9.31
N PRO A 50 11.46 2.64 -9.70
CA PRO A 50 11.10 1.23 -9.59
C PRO A 50 10.94 0.77 -8.13
N LEU A 51 9.89 0.00 -7.84
CA LEU A 51 9.76 -0.77 -6.60
C LEU A 51 10.50 -2.09 -6.72
N ARG A 52 11.38 -2.37 -5.75
CA ARG A 52 12.18 -3.61 -5.74
C ARG A 52 11.49 -4.77 -5.02
N GLN A 53 10.65 -4.47 -4.04
CA GLN A 53 10.00 -5.48 -3.22
C GLN A 53 8.62 -4.98 -2.80
N ILE A 54 7.66 -5.89 -2.75
CA ILE A 54 6.29 -5.66 -2.32
C ILE A 54 5.92 -6.78 -1.36
N GLN A 55 5.22 -6.44 -0.28
CA GLN A 55 4.63 -7.43 0.61
C GLN A 55 3.11 -7.26 0.56
N VAL A 56 2.41 -8.37 0.31
CA VAL A 56 0.95 -8.40 0.18
C VAL A 56 0.40 -9.18 1.36
N PHE A 57 -0.63 -8.63 2.01
CA PHE A 57 -1.36 -9.26 3.09
C PHE A 57 -2.83 -9.40 2.67
N VAL A 58 -3.48 -10.48 3.07
CA VAL A 58 -4.88 -10.75 2.72
C VAL A 58 -5.62 -11.15 3.97
N THR A 59 -6.69 -10.43 4.31
CA THR A 59 -7.57 -10.82 5.41
C THR A 59 -8.86 -11.38 4.84
N LEU A 60 -9.22 -12.60 5.26
CA LEU A 60 -10.48 -13.23 4.89
C LEU A 60 -11.53 -12.97 5.97
N TYR A 61 -12.71 -12.57 5.53
CA TYR A 61 -13.88 -12.32 6.38
C TYR A 61 -15.03 -13.27 6.01
N ASP A 62 -15.78 -13.71 7.02
CA ASP A 62 -17.06 -14.40 6.80
C ASP A 62 -18.20 -13.42 6.50
N ALA A 63 -19.41 -13.95 6.29
CA ALA A 63 -20.61 -13.16 6.00
C ALA A 63 -21.01 -12.18 7.13
N ASN A 64 -20.50 -12.36 8.35
CA ASN A 64 -20.76 -11.48 9.50
C ASN A 64 -19.60 -10.50 9.74
N ASN A 65 -18.67 -10.36 8.79
CA ASN A 65 -17.44 -9.56 8.89
C ASN A 65 -16.48 -10.02 9.99
N LYS A 66 -16.51 -11.30 10.38
CA LYS A 66 -15.51 -11.87 11.30
C LYS A 66 -14.30 -12.37 10.52
N ILE A 67 -13.11 -12.10 11.03
CA ILE A 67 -11.84 -12.61 10.47
C ILE A 67 -11.81 -14.14 10.61
N ILE A 68 -11.55 -14.83 9.50
CA ILE A 68 -11.37 -16.28 9.45
C ILE A 68 -9.93 -16.69 9.12
N SER A 69 -9.15 -15.81 8.46
CA SER A 69 -7.75 -16.05 8.11
C SER A 69 -7.02 -14.73 7.75
N THR A 70 -5.69 -14.73 7.82
CA THR A 70 -4.78 -13.59 7.52
C THR A 70 -3.52 -14.06 6.82
#